data_AF-D9ZEN1-F1
#
_entry.id   AF-D9ZEN1-F1
#
_cell.length_a   1.000
_cell.length_b   1.000
_cell.length_c   1.000
_cell.angle_alpha   90.00
_cell.angle_beta   90.00
_cell.angle_gamma   90.00
#
_symmetry.space_group_name_H-M   'P 1'
#
loop_
_entity.id
_entity.type
_entity.pdbx_description
1 polymer ?
#
loop_
_entity_poly.entity_id
_entity_poly.type
_entity_poly.pdbx_seq_one_letter_code
_entity_poly.pdbx_strand_id
1 'polypeptide(L)'
;MENEANEAVALQASRESIVLLKNTDNTLPLNIDKIKKIAVCGPNADEEGYALTHYGPLAVEVTTVLEGIREKAQGKAEVLYTKGCDLVDAHWPESEIMEYPLTPDEQAEIDRAAANARQADVAVVVLGGGQRTCGENKSRTSLELPGHQLKLLQAVQATGKPVILILINGRPLSVNWADKFVPAILEAWYPGSKGGTAVADILFGDYNPGGKLTVTFPKTVGQIPFNFPYKPASQIDGGKNPGPDGNMSRINGALYPFGYGLSYTTFEYSDLEITPKVITPNQKATVRLKVTNTGKRAGDEVVQLYTRDILSSVTTYEKNLAGFERIHLKPGESKEIVFTLDRKHLELLNADMKWTVEPGEFAIMAGASSEDIRLNGILTVEDYQARLQALESQNPVSPVTASTDMENAPNVLDKQKNTVWQGNKGDYITFALKNGSKINEVAIAFKRDNGLPAEFEIQLSGGGGQFLTVYSGTVSQYGELISYPFKGTTASDLRILLNDDRVGIAEVVLKE
;
A
#
# COMPACT_ATOMS: atom_id res chain seq x y z
N MET A 1 -18.83 -28.77 17.51
CA MET A 1 -17.93 -29.94 17.51
C MET A 1 -16.78 -29.61 16.59
N GLU A 2 -15.56 -29.92 17.02
CA GLU A 2 -14.38 -29.88 16.16
C GLU A 2 -14.51 -30.94 15.05
N ASN A 3 -14.04 -30.62 13.85
CA ASN A 3 -14.07 -31.52 12.70
C ASN A 3 -12.89 -31.19 11.77
N GLU A 4 -12.65 -32.05 10.78
CA GLU A 4 -11.52 -31.92 9.86
C GLU A 4 -11.49 -30.57 9.11
N ALA A 5 -12.65 -30.00 8.79
CA ALA A 5 -12.72 -28.70 8.13
C ALA A 5 -12.26 -27.55 9.05
N ASN A 6 -12.63 -27.59 10.33
CA ASN A 6 -12.17 -26.62 11.33
C ASN A 6 -10.65 -26.73 11.54
N GLU A 7 -10.14 -27.96 11.60
CA GLU A 7 -8.70 -28.22 11.74
C GLU A 7 -7.90 -27.74 10.52
N ALA A 8 -8.43 -27.94 9.31
CA ALA A 8 -7.82 -27.45 8.08
C ALA A 8 -7.73 -25.93 8.05
N VAL A 9 -8.79 -25.23 8.49
CA VAL A 9 -8.80 -23.76 8.61
C VAL A 9 -7.81 -23.29 9.67
N ALA A 10 -7.75 -23.97 10.83
CA ALA A 10 -6.79 -23.64 11.89
C ALA A 10 -5.34 -23.81 11.41
N LEU A 11 -5.03 -24.89 10.70
CA LEU A 11 -3.72 -25.13 10.10
C LEU A 11 -3.38 -24.07 9.04
N GLN A 12 -4.33 -23.71 8.17
CA GLN A 12 -4.14 -22.64 7.19
C GLN A 12 -3.83 -21.30 7.88
N ALA A 13 -4.61 -20.90 8.88
CA ALA A 13 -4.37 -19.67 9.65
C ALA A 13 -3.01 -19.67 10.35
N SER A 14 -2.59 -20.83 10.88
CA SER A 14 -1.27 -21.00 11.50
C SER A 14 -0.15 -20.78 10.49
N ARG A 15 -0.22 -21.43 9.32
CA ARG A 15 0.76 -21.25 8.22
C ARG A 15 0.83 -19.80 7.74
N GLU A 16 -0.34 -19.19 7.56
CA GLU A 16 -0.49 -17.85 7.00
C GLU A 16 -0.07 -16.71 7.94
N SER A 17 -0.01 -16.96 9.26
CA SER A 17 0.33 -15.96 10.29
C SER A 17 1.80 -15.94 10.68
N ILE A 18 2.54 -17.03 10.42
CA ILE A 18 3.97 -17.11 10.73
C ILE A 18 4.77 -16.16 9.82
N VAL A 19 5.67 -15.39 10.43
CA VAL A 19 6.47 -14.36 9.76
C VAL A 19 7.93 -14.81 9.70
N LEU A 20 8.51 -14.86 8.51
CA LEU A 20 9.95 -15.07 8.33
C LEU A 20 10.67 -13.74 8.57
N LEU A 21 11.39 -13.62 9.68
CA LEU A 21 12.09 -12.40 10.06
C LEU A 21 13.50 -12.32 9.48
N LYS A 22 14.16 -13.48 9.33
CA LYS A 22 15.51 -13.55 8.76
C LYS A 22 15.74 -14.89 8.08
N ASN A 23 16.47 -14.90 6.97
CA ASN A 23 16.91 -16.11 6.28
C ASN A 23 18.17 -15.86 5.44
N THR A 24 19.35 -15.92 6.05
CA THR A 24 20.63 -15.76 5.35
C THR A 24 21.06 -17.05 4.66
N ASP A 25 21.73 -16.92 3.52
CA ASP A 25 22.32 -18.02 2.73
C ASP A 25 21.34 -19.14 2.37
N ASN A 26 20.03 -18.84 2.31
CA ASN A 26 18.96 -19.80 2.11
C ASN A 26 19.00 -20.97 3.11
N THR A 27 19.27 -20.66 4.39
CA THR A 27 19.23 -21.64 5.49
C THR A 27 17.90 -22.38 5.54
N LEU A 28 16.81 -21.65 5.33
CA LEU A 28 15.47 -22.21 5.12
C LEU A 28 15.03 -22.10 3.65
N PRO A 29 14.22 -23.05 3.15
CA PRO A 29 13.75 -24.25 3.85
C PRO A 29 14.82 -25.36 3.91
N LEU A 30 14.72 -26.20 4.94
CA LEU A 30 15.53 -27.39 5.12
C LEU A 30 15.20 -28.46 4.09
N ASN A 31 16.24 -29.14 3.60
CA ASN A 31 16.08 -30.32 2.75
C ASN A 31 16.15 -31.59 3.61
N ILE A 32 15.00 -32.19 3.89
CA ILE A 32 14.89 -33.38 4.74
C ILE A 32 15.70 -34.58 4.22
N ASP A 33 15.90 -34.69 2.91
CA ASP A 33 16.67 -35.80 2.32
C ASP A 33 18.18 -35.65 2.51
N LYS A 34 18.66 -34.46 2.90
CA LYS A 34 20.07 -34.17 3.18
C LYS A 34 20.41 -34.14 4.67
N ILE A 35 19.39 -34.16 5.54
CA ILE A 35 19.54 -34.06 6.98
C ILE A 35 19.38 -35.44 7.57
N LYS A 36 20.36 -35.85 8.38
CA LYS A 36 20.32 -37.11 9.11
C LYS A 36 19.94 -36.91 10.57
N LYS A 37 20.28 -35.75 11.13
CA LYS A 37 20.04 -35.46 12.55
C LYS A 37 19.67 -34.01 12.78
N ILE A 38 18.60 -33.80 13.55
CA ILE A 38 18.07 -32.49 13.92
C ILE A 38 18.12 -32.39 15.44
N ALA A 39 18.81 -31.37 15.96
CA ALA A 39 18.71 -31.02 17.37
C ALA A 39 17.55 -30.04 17.56
N VAL A 40 16.62 -30.36 18.46
CA VAL A 40 15.51 -29.48 18.84
C VAL A 40 15.67 -29.13 20.32
N CYS A 41 15.65 -27.85 20.66
CA CYS A 41 15.73 -27.43 22.06
C CYS A 41 14.99 -26.12 22.34
N GLY A 42 14.84 -25.80 23.62
CA GLY A 42 14.20 -24.58 24.10
C GLY A 42 12.91 -24.86 24.87
N PRO A 43 12.50 -23.95 25.77
CA PRO A 43 11.37 -24.17 26.66
C PRO A 43 10.03 -24.31 25.93
N ASN A 44 9.93 -23.80 24.70
CA ASN A 44 8.71 -23.83 23.90
C ASN A 44 8.71 -24.94 22.83
N ALA A 45 9.74 -25.79 22.79
CA ALA A 45 9.85 -26.82 21.76
C ALA A 45 8.79 -27.93 21.91
N ASP A 46 8.50 -28.33 23.15
CA ASP A 46 7.54 -29.40 23.48
C ASP A 46 6.51 -28.89 24.50
N GLU A 47 5.93 -27.72 24.21
CA GLU A 47 4.99 -27.02 25.08
C GLU A 47 3.64 -26.83 24.35
N GLU A 48 2.53 -27.04 25.04
CA GLU A 48 1.17 -26.88 24.48
C GLU A 48 0.48 -25.60 24.96
N GLY A 49 0.93 -25.05 26.10
CA GLY A 49 0.27 -23.96 26.80
C GLY A 49 0.18 -22.66 26.00
N TYR A 50 1.00 -22.47 24.95
CA TYR A 50 0.84 -21.34 24.03
C TYR A 50 -0.44 -21.41 23.21
N ALA A 51 -0.99 -22.61 22.97
CA ALA A 51 -2.25 -22.81 22.26
C ALA A 51 -3.44 -22.76 23.23
N LEU A 52 -3.29 -23.31 24.44
CA LEU A 52 -4.37 -23.48 25.42
C LEU A 52 -4.54 -22.29 26.38
N THR A 53 -4.72 -21.08 25.84
CA THR A 53 -4.77 -19.84 26.65
C THR A 53 -6.17 -19.46 27.12
N HIS A 54 -6.27 -18.56 28.11
CA HIS A 54 -7.56 -17.99 28.56
C HIS A 54 -8.38 -17.35 27.44
N TYR A 55 -7.70 -16.86 26.39
CA TYR A 55 -8.32 -16.28 25.18
C TYR A 55 -8.17 -17.20 23.95
N GLY A 56 -7.81 -18.47 24.18
CA GLY A 56 -7.62 -19.49 23.16
C GLY A 56 -8.55 -20.70 23.39
N PRO A 57 -8.39 -21.76 22.58
CA PRO A 57 -9.14 -23.00 22.80
C PRO A 57 -8.80 -23.62 24.16
N LEU A 58 -9.80 -24.20 24.84
CA LEU A 58 -9.63 -24.77 26.19
C LEU A 58 -9.51 -26.30 26.22
N ALA A 59 -9.87 -26.99 25.13
CA ALA A 59 -9.89 -28.45 25.07
C ALA A 59 -9.78 -28.92 23.61
N VAL A 60 -8.61 -28.73 23.01
CA VAL A 60 -8.27 -29.19 21.65
C VAL A 60 -6.94 -29.93 21.70
N GLU A 61 -6.74 -30.89 20.81
CA GLU A 61 -5.44 -31.53 20.65
C GLU A 61 -4.45 -30.53 20.04
N VAL A 62 -3.30 -30.36 20.69
CA VAL A 62 -2.25 -29.45 20.27
C VAL A 62 -1.07 -30.26 19.76
N THR A 63 -0.61 -29.93 18.55
CA THR A 63 0.66 -30.44 18.04
C THR A 63 1.77 -29.48 18.45
N THR A 64 2.71 -29.93 19.28
CA THR A 64 3.89 -29.14 19.66
C THR A 64 4.85 -28.99 18.48
N VAL A 65 5.77 -28.01 18.56
CA VAL A 65 6.80 -27.84 17.53
C VAL A 65 7.66 -29.11 17.38
N LEU A 66 8.02 -29.75 18.49
CA LEU A 66 8.79 -30.98 18.51
C LEU A 66 8.03 -32.12 17.84
N GLU A 67 6.74 -32.28 18.10
CA GLU A 67 5.89 -33.28 17.47
C GLU A 67 5.81 -33.07 15.96
N GLY A 68 5.50 -31.85 15.50
CA GLY A 68 5.45 -31.54 14.07
C GLY A 68 6.78 -31.82 13.35
N ILE A 69 7.91 -31.52 13.99
CA ILE A 69 9.25 -31.85 13.44
C ILE A 69 9.46 -33.36 13.40
N ARG A 70 9.10 -34.09 14.45
CA ARG A 70 9.23 -35.57 14.51
C ARG A 70 8.40 -36.25 13.44
N GLU A 71 7.17 -35.80 13.21
CA GLU A 71 6.29 -36.31 12.16
C GLU A 71 6.93 -36.14 10.77
N LYS A 72 7.44 -34.94 10.46
CA LYS A 72 8.14 -34.68 9.17
C LYS A 72 9.44 -35.46 9.02
N ALA A 73 10.15 -35.69 10.12
CA ALA A 73 11.43 -36.40 10.13
C ALA A 73 11.28 -37.93 10.16
N GLN A 74 10.07 -38.46 10.37
CA GLN A 74 9.84 -39.89 10.58
C GLN A 74 10.44 -40.75 9.45
N GLY A 75 11.34 -41.66 9.82
CA GLY A 75 12.03 -42.55 8.88
C GLY A 75 13.08 -41.87 8.00
N LYS A 76 13.33 -40.56 8.15
CA LYS A 76 14.27 -39.78 7.34
C LYS A 76 15.44 -39.20 8.15
N ALA A 77 15.16 -38.69 9.35
CA ALA A 77 16.16 -38.10 10.23
C ALA A 77 15.90 -38.42 11.71
N GLU A 78 16.97 -38.48 12.51
CA GLU A 78 16.90 -38.61 13.96
C GLU A 78 16.66 -37.24 14.61
N VAL A 79 15.69 -37.14 15.51
CA VAL A 79 15.40 -35.90 16.25
C VAL A 79 15.92 -36.02 17.69
N LEU A 80 16.95 -35.25 18.02
CA LEU A 80 17.50 -35.14 19.37
C LEU A 80 16.82 -33.99 20.10
N TYR A 81 16.11 -34.28 21.18
CA TYR A 81 15.43 -33.26 21.99
C TYR A 81 16.13 -33.03 23.33
N THR A 82 16.18 -31.77 23.76
CA THR A 82 16.40 -31.40 25.16
C THR A 82 15.75 -30.05 25.45
N LYS A 83 15.22 -29.85 26.65
CA LYS A 83 14.57 -28.58 27.00
C LYS A 83 15.56 -27.41 27.02
N GLY A 84 16.75 -27.62 27.60
CA GLY A 84 17.85 -26.66 27.62
C GLY A 84 17.74 -25.59 28.70
N CYS A 85 16.57 -24.96 28.87
CA CYS A 85 16.28 -24.08 30.00
C CYS A 85 14.77 -23.98 30.26
N ASP A 86 14.38 -23.39 31.39
CA ASP A 86 12.99 -23.02 31.65
C ASP A 86 12.59 -21.72 30.93
N LEU A 87 11.28 -21.46 30.82
CA LEU A 87 10.74 -20.27 30.16
C LEU A 87 11.20 -18.97 30.85
N VAL A 88 11.27 -19.00 32.17
CA VAL A 88 11.83 -17.94 33.01
C VAL A 88 12.68 -18.60 34.09
N ASP A 89 13.67 -17.88 34.62
CA ASP A 89 14.52 -18.37 35.71
C ASP A 89 13.86 -18.18 37.09
N ALA A 90 14.51 -18.69 38.13
CA ALA A 90 14.01 -18.64 39.50
C ALA A 90 13.86 -17.22 40.10
N HIS A 91 14.56 -16.22 39.56
CA HIS A 91 14.54 -14.84 40.05
C HIS A 91 13.64 -13.92 39.20
N TRP A 92 12.96 -14.45 38.19
CA TRP A 92 12.06 -13.66 37.36
C TRP A 92 10.87 -13.13 38.19
N PRO A 93 10.48 -11.83 38.06
CA PRO A 93 10.86 -10.88 37.00
C PRO A 93 12.06 -9.97 37.30
N GLU A 94 12.70 -10.08 38.47
CA GLU A 94 13.87 -9.24 38.80
C GLU A 94 15.04 -9.50 37.85
N SER A 95 15.15 -10.72 37.34
CA SER A 95 16.13 -11.07 36.31
C SER A 95 15.97 -10.35 34.96
N GLU A 96 14.87 -9.62 34.74
CA GLU A 96 14.71 -8.77 33.54
C GLU A 96 15.57 -7.50 33.59
N ILE A 97 15.98 -7.07 34.79
CA ILE A 97 16.77 -5.85 35.02
C ILE A 97 18.20 -6.12 35.51
N MET A 98 18.46 -7.31 36.07
CA MET A 98 19.80 -7.71 36.52
C MET A 98 20.05 -9.18 36.20
N GLU A 99 21.27 -9.50 35.75
CA GLU A 99 21.60 -10.89 35.47
C GLU A 99 21.85 -11.71 36.74
N TYR A 100 21.30 -12.92 36.76
CA TYR A 100 21.62 -13.96 37.74
C TYR A 100 22.50 -15.05 37.09
N PRO A 101 23.48 -15.62 37.83
CA PRO A 101 24.31 -16.71 37.32
C PRO A 101 23.47 -17.98 37.16
N LEU A 102 23.85 -18.82 36.20
CA LEU A 102 23.27 -20.15 36.04
C LEU A 102 23.61 -21.02 37.26
N THR A 103 22.64 -21.77 37.74
CA THR A 103 22.92 -22.90 38.64
C THR A 103 23.67 -24.01 37.89
N PRO A 104 24.35 -24.93 38.59
CA PRO A 104 25.01 -26.06 37.95
C PRO A 104 24.07 -26.92 37.09
N ASP A 105 22.82 -27.10 37.53
CA ASP A 105 21.82 -27.90 36.82
C ASP A 105 21.35 -27.19 35.53
N GLU A 106 21.09 -25.88 35.59
CA GLU A 106 20.75 -25.09 34.40
C GLU A 106 21.90 -25.07 33.38
N GLN A 107 23.15 -24.95 33.86
CA GLN A 107 24.32 -25.05 32.98
C GLN A 107 24.41 -26.42 32.32
N ALA A 108 24.18 -27.51 33.07
CA ALA A 108 24.22 -28.87 32.54
C ALA A 108 23.14 -29.12 31.47
N GLU A 109 21.94 -28.53 31.61
CA GLU A 109 20.88 -28.62 30.59
C GLU A 109 21.26 -27.85 29.30
N ILE A 110 21.85 -26.66 29.42
CA ILE A 110 22.36 -25.90 28.28
C ILE A 110 23.51 -26.66 27.59
N ASP A 111 24.42 -27.26 28.36
CA ASP A 111 25.54 -28.03 27.82
C ASP A 111 25.05 -29.27 27.06
N ARG A 112 23.98 -29.92 27.54
CA ARG A 112 23.33 -31.02 26.82
C ARG A 112 22.73 -30.56 25.50
N ALA A 113 22.12 -29.37 25.44
CA ALA A 113 21.60 -28.80 24.20
C ALA A 113 22.72 -28.53 23.19
N ALA A 114 23.82 -27.92 23.65
CA ALA A 114 24.99 -27.72 22.80
C ALA A 114 25.62 -29.05 22.34
N ALA A 115 25.65 -30.08 23.19
CA ALA A 115 26.14 -31.41 22.82
C ALA A 115 25.27 -32.10 21.77
N ASN A 116 23.94 -31.98 21.87
CA ASN A 116 23.01 -32.47 20.84
C ASN A 116 23.19 -31.70 19.53
N ALA A 117 23.31 -30.37 19.58
CA ALA A 117 23.54 -29.53 18.42
C ALA A 117 24.84 -29.91 17.68
N ARG A 118 25.96 -30.12 18.39
CA ARG A 118 27.24 -30.55 17.78
C ARG A 118 27.12 -31.86 16.97
N GLN A 119 26.25 -32.76 17.40
CA GLN A 119 25.99 -34.03 16.72
C GLN A 119 25.01 -33.92 15.55
N ALA A 120 24.21 -32.85 15.50
CA ALA A 120 23.21 -32.63 14.48
C ALA A 120 23.78 -31.94 13.23
N ASP A 121 23.02 -32.02 12.14
CA ASP A 121 23.28 -31.25 10.92
C ASP A 121 22.74 -29.83 11.03
N VAL A 122 21.67 -29.66 11.82
CA VAL A 122 21.00 -28.38 12.09
C VAL A 122 20.41 -28.39 13.50
N ALA A 123 20.39 -27.23 14.15
CA ALA A 123 19.71 -27.00 15.42
C ALA A 123 18.49 -26.08 15.23
N VAL A 124 17.34 -26.52 15.75
CA VAL A 124 16.10 -25.74 15.84
C VAL A 124 15.88 -25.36 17.30
N VAL A 125 15.94 -24.06 17.59
CA VAL A 125 15.85 -23.52 18.95
C VAL A 125 14.54 -22.76 19.08
N VAL A 126 13.65 -23.22 19.97
CA VAL A 126 12.29 -22.70 20.13
C VAL A 126 12.20 -21.91 21.44
N LEU A 127 12.21 -20.58 21.32
CA LEU A 127 12.30 -19.63 22.42
C LEU A 127 11.09 -18.68 22.43
N GLY A 128 11.05 -17.77 23.38
CA GLY A 128 10.10 -16.66 23.42
C GLY A 128 9.43 -16.53 24.78
N GLY A 129 8.11 -16.34 24.74
CA GLY A 129 7.25 -16.21 25.90
C GLY A 129 6.28 -17.37 26.05
N GLY A 130 5.26 -17.13 26.86
CA GLY A 130 4.18 -18.07 27.13
C GLY A 130 3.15 -17.42 28.06
N GLN A 131 2.23 -18.23 28.59
CA GLN A 131 1.16 -17.73 29.44
C GLN A 131 1.65 -16.97 30.67
N ARG A 132 2.82 -17.29 31.23
CA ARG A 132 3.37 -16.52 32.37
C ARG A 132 3.76 -15.10 31.99
N THR A 133 4.15 -14.89 30.73
CA THR A 133 4.78 -13.66 30.28
C THR A 133 3.83 -12.76 29.51
N CYS A 134 2.67 -13.25 29.05
CA CYS A 134 1.75 -12.51 28.18
C CYS A 134 0.27 -12.78 28.51
N GLY A 135 -0.57 -11.76 28.30
CA GLY A 135 -2.01 -11.78 28.59
C GLY A 135 -2.41 -10.70 29.59
N GLU A 136 -3.62 -10.81 30.12
CA GLU A 136 -4.14 -9.89 31.15
C GLU A 136 -3.21 -9.87 32.37
N ASN A 137 -2.95 -8.66 32.90
CA ASN A 137 -2.11 -8.43 34.09
C ASN A 137 -0.65 -8.91 33.95
N LYS A 138 -0.13 -9.04 32.72
CA LYS A 138 1.22 -9.56 32.43
C LYS A 138 2.08 -8.58 31.62
N SER A 139 2.14 -7.33 32.09
CA SER A 139 3.12 -6.37 31.61
C SER A 139 4.54 -6.83 31.96
N ARG A 140 5.51 -6.58 31.07
CA ARG A 140 6.93 -6.89 31.29
C ARG A 140 7.73 -5.60 31.39
N THR A 141 8.82 -5.62 32.17
CA THR A 141 9.75 -4.49 32.28
C THR A 141 10.81 -4.53 31.17
N SER A 142 11.00 -5.68 30.53
CA SER A 142 11.89 -5.88 29.39
C SER A 142 11.20 -6.44 28.15
N LEU A 143 11.80 -6.20 26.98
CA LEU A 143 11.45 -6.81 25.69
C LEU A 143 12.40 -7.95 25.30
N GLU A 144 13.43 -8.22 26.08
CA GLU A 144 14.38 -9.30 25.82
C GLU A 144 13.74 -10.68 26.07
N LEU A 145 14.41 -11.74 25.59
CA LEU A 145 14.04 -13.11 25.91
C LEU A 145 14.09 -13.33 27.44
N PRO A 146 13.03 -13.85 28.07
CA PRO A 146 13.02 -14.04 29.52
C PRO A 146 13.93 -15.19 29.96
N GLY A 147 14.40 -15.11 31.20
CA GLY A 147 15.24 -16.13 31.82
C GLY A 147 16.57 -16.34 31.12
N HIS A 148 16.99 -17.60 31.02
CA HIS A 148 18.28 -17.98 30.46
C HIS A 148 18.22 -18.40 28.98
N GLN A 149 17.12 -18.08 28.30
CA GLN A 149 16.91 -18.46 26.90
C GLN A 149 17.98 -17.90 25.94
N LEU A 150 18.46 -16.66 26.15
CA LEU A 150 19.55 -16.11 25.35
C LEU A 150 20.87 -16.87 25.56
N LYS A 151 21.16 -17.31 26.80
CA LYS A 151 22.36 -18.12 27.11
C LYS A 151 22.30 -19.48 26.41
N LEU A 152 21.12 -20.11 26.39
CA LEU A 152 20.89 -21.33 25.61
C LEU A 152 21.17 -21.11 24.11
N LEU A 153 20.60 -20.05 23.52
CA LEU A 153 20.80 -19.73 22.10
C LEU A 153 22.29 -19.49 21.77
N GLN A 154 22.99 -18.75 22.62
CA GLN A 154 24.42 -18.47 22.50
C GLN A 154 25.25 -19.76 22.53
N ALA A 155 24.97 -20.65 23.48
CA ALA A 155 25.68 -21.92 23.60
C ALA A 155 25.46 -22.83 22.37
N VAL A 156 24.24 -22.88 21.84
CA VAL A 156 23.91 -23.65 20.64
C VAL A 156 24.56 -23.04 19.39
N GLN A 157 24.50 -21.71 19.23
CA GLN A 157 25.13 -21.01 18.11
C GLN A 157 26.66 -21.18 18.12
N ALA A 158 27.29 -21.18 19.30
CA ALA A 158 28.73 -21.37 19.47
C ALA A 158 29.22 -22.77 19.01
N THR A 159 28.32 -23.72 18.75
CA THR A 159 28.69 -25.02 18.17
C THR A 159 29.12 -24.94 16.71
N GLY A 160 28.86 -23.82 16.03
CA GLY A 160 29.16 -23.61 14.61
C GLY A 160 28.19 -24.31 13.65
N LYS A 161 27.13 -24.94 14.18
CA LYS A 161 26.09 -25.57 13.36
C LYS A 161 25.07 -24.53 12.89
N PRO A 162 24.41 -24.76 11.74
CA PRO A 162 23.27 -23.95 11.34
C PRO A 162 22.21 -23.93 12.45
N VAL A 163 21.81 -22.74 12.89
CA VAL A 163 20.79 -22.54 13.91
C VAL A 163 19.57 -21.87 13.30
N ILE A 164 18.39 -22.41 13.55
CA ILE A 164 17.10 -21.78 13.23
C ILE A 164 16.44 -21.42 14.55
N LEU A 165 16.12 -20.15 14.74
CA LEU A 165 15.36 -19.68 15.88
C LEU A 165 13.87 -19.61 15.51
N ILE A 166 13.03 -20.23 16.33
CA ILE A 166 11.58 -20.06 16.29
C ILE A 166 11.16 -19.32 17.56
N LEU A 167 10.45 -18.22 17.37
CA LEU A 167 9.91 -17.39 18.43
C LEU A 167 8.43 -17.69 18.61
N ILE A 168 8.05 -18.08 19.84
CA ILE A 168 6.67 -18.27 20.27
C ILE A 168 6.38 -17.26 21.38
N ASN A 169 5.63 -16.21 21.08
CA ASN A 169 5.33 -15.10 22.00
C ASN A 169 4.06 -14.34 21.60
N GLY A 170 3.47 -13.61 22.56
CA GLY A 170 2.28 -12.78 22.31
C GLY A 170 2.58 -11.28 22.13
N ARG A 171 3.84 -10.88 21.97
CA ARG A 171 4.27 -9.47 21.80
C ARG A 171 5.61 -9.38 21.07
N PRO A 172 6.00 -8.20 20.57
CA PRO A 172 7.36 -7.97 20.05
C PRO A 172 8.45 -8.26 21.08
N LEU A 173 9.55 -8.89 20.64
CA LEU A 173 10.76 -9.12 21.42
C LEU A 173 11.97 -8.45 20.76
N SER A 174 12.84 -7.84 21.58
CA SER A 174 14.08 -7.20 21.14
C SER A 174 15.20 -8.22 20.96
N VAL A 175 15.08 -9.11 19.97
CA VAL A 175 16.02 -10.23 19.74
C VAL A 175 17.30 -9.82 19.00
N ASN A 176 17.90 -8.67 19.35
CA ASN A 176 19.03 -8.06 18.64
C ASN A 176 20.22 -9.00 18.46
N TRP A 177 20.54 -9.78 19.50
CA TRP A 177 21.64 -10.75 19.43
C TRP A 177 21.33 -11.85 18.41
N ALA A 178 20.10 -12.38 18.42
CA ALA A 178 19.69 -13.40 17.46
C ALA A 178 19.70 -12.86 16.03
N ASP A 179 19.14 -11.66 15.80
CA ASP A 179 19.18 -10.99 14.49
C ASP A 179 20.60 -10.82 13.98
N LYS A 180 21.58 -10.55 14.85
CA LYS A 180 22.99 -10.44 14.44
C LYS A 180 23.63 -11.79 14.11
N PHE A 181 23.38 -12.84 14.90
CA PHE A 181 24.22 -14.04 14.91
C PHE A 181 23.56 -15.34 14.45
N VAL A 182 22.22 -15.38 14.36
CA VAL A 182 21.46 -16.55 13.91
C VAL A 182 21.10 -16.38 12.43
N PRO A 183 21.28 -17.42 11.59
CA PRO A 183 21.02 -17.29 10.16
C PRO A 183 19.54 -17.28 9.77
N ALA A 184 18.66 -17.93 10.53
CA ALA A 184 17.22 -17.94 10.25
C ALA A 184 16.37 -17.71 11.51
N ILE A 185 15.34 -16.87 11.39
CA ILE A 185 14.42 -16.51 12.47
C ILE A 185 12.99 -16.55 11.95
N LEU A 186 12.14 -17.35 12.60
CA LEU A 186 10.69 -17.41 12.40
C LEU A 186 9.99 -16.81 13.63
N GLU A 187 9.08 -15.87 13.42
CA GLU A 187 8.11 -15.44 14.44
C GLU A 187 6.80 -16.18 14.22
N ALA A 188 6.50 -17.09 15.14
CA ALA A 188 5.31 -17.93 15.09
C ALA A 188 4.18 -17.42 15.99
N TRP A 189 4.41 -16.36 16.77
CA TRP A 189 3.45 -15.82 17.72
C TRP A 189 2.95 -16.91 18.69
N TYR A 190 1.64 -16.99 18.92
CA TYR A 190 0.98 -18.16 19.46
C TYR A 190 0.21 -18.84 18.33
N PRO A 191 0.80 -19.84 17.65
CA PRO A 191 0.29 -20.37 16.38
C PRO A 191 -0.90 -21.33 16.54
N GLY A 192 -1.57 -21.35 17.70
CA GLY A 192 -2.72 -22.21 17.94
C GLY A 192 -2.40 -23.71 17.98
N SER A 193 -3.44 -24.55 17.95
CA SER A 193 -3.34 -25.99 18.15
C SER A 193 -2.64 -26.75 17.03
N LYS A 194 -2.70 -26.25 15.79
CA LYS A 194 -1.99 -26.82 14.63
C LYS A 194 -0.64 -26.14 14.36
N GLY A 195 -0.15 -25.35 15.32
CA GLY A 195 1.04 -24.54 15.18
C GLY A 195 2.31 -25.34 14.96
N GLY A 196 2.49 -26.48 15.65
CA GLY A 196 3.64 -27.36 15.46
C GLY A 196 3.73 -27.91 14.04
N THR A 197 2.61 -28.36 13.48
CA THR A 197 2.51 -28.78 12.07
C THR A 197 2.85 -27.65 11.11
N ALA A 198 2.28 -26.45 11.32
CA ALA A 198 2.55 -25.29 10.46
C ALA A 198 4.02 -24.86 10.47
N VAL A 199 4.64 -24.84 11.65
CA VAL A 199 6.08 -24.58 11.81
C VAL A 199 6.89 -25.63 11.04
N ALA A 200 6.55 -26.91 11.16
CA ALA A 200 7.25 -27.97 10.45
C ALA A 200 7.10 -27.86 8.92
N ASP A 201 5.89 -27.54 8.43
CA ASP A 201 5.67 -27.29 6.99
C ASP A 201 6.55 -26.15 6.45
N ILE A 202 6.72 -25.09 7.24
CA ILE A 202 7.59 -23.97 6.87
C ILE A 202 9.06 -24.39 6.92
N LEU A 203 9.50 -25.06 7.98
CA LEU A 203 10.88 -25.51 8.14
C LEU A 203 11.33 -26.37 6.96
N PHE A 204 10.50 -27.28 6.48
CA PHE A 204 10.83 -28.21 5.39
C PHE A 204 10.34 -27.74 4.01
N GLY A 205 9.72 -26.56 3.92
CA GLY A 205 9.36 -25.91 2.67
C GLY A 205 8.14 -26.47 1.97
N ASP A 206 7.28 -27.20 2.68
CA ASP A 206 5.93 -27.57 2.25
C ASP A 206 5.00 -26.34 2.21
N TYR A 207 5.33 -25.32 2.99
CA TYR A 207 4.70 -24.00 2.93
C TYR A 207 5.77 -22.89 2.84
N ASN A 208 5.52 -21.89 2.01
CA ASN A 208 6.35 -20.69 1.91
C ASN A 208 5.73 -19.58 2.78
N PRO A 209 6.40 -19.11 3.85
CA PRO A 209 5.84 -18.08 4.73
C PRO A 209 5.60 -16.77 3.96
N GLY A 210 4.46 -16.14 4.27
CA GLY A 210 4.04 -14.86 3.69
C GLY A 210 3.38 -13.91 4.70
N GLY A 211 3.44 -14.24 6.00
CA GLY A 211 2.96 -13.35 7.06
C GLY A 211 3.78 -12.06 7.13
N LYS A 212 3.14 -10.96 7.55
CA LYS A 212 3.77 -9.65 7.78
C LYS A 212 3.46 -9.16 9.20
N LEU A 213 4.42 -8.49 9.82
CA LEU A 213 4.27 -7.91 11.16
C LEU A 213 3.20 -6.81 11.18
N THR A 214 2.33 -6.83 12.20
CA THR A 214 1.30 -5.79 12.42
C THR A 214 1.69 -4.78 13.50
N VAL A 215 2.87 -4.95 14.10
CA VAL A 215 3.42 -4.10 15.15
C VAL A 215 4.93 -3.99 14.95
N THR A 216 5.48 -2.82 15.24
CA THR A 216 6.93 -2.57 15.17
C THR A 216 7.67 -3.34 16.26
N PHE A 217 8.78 -3.99 15.90
CA PHE A 217 9.70 -4.60 16.86
C PHE A 217 10.81 -3.59 17.17
N PRO A 218 10.84 -3.01 18.38
CA PRO A 218 11.92 -2.12 18.77
C PRO A 218 13.19 -2.92 19.10
N LYS A 219 14.34 -2.26 19.00
CA LYS A 219 15.65 -2.76 19.43
C LYS A 219 15.79 -2.72 20.95
N THR A 220 15.09 -1.83 21.65
CA THR A 220 15.14 -1.79 23.12
C THR A 220 13.82 -1.30 23.70
N VAL A 221 13.56 -1.62 24.98
CA VAL A 221 12.40 -1.07 25.72
C VAL A 221 12.45 0.47 25.81
N GLY A 222 13.64 1.07 25.79
CA GLY A 222 13.83 2.52 25.85
C GLY A 222 13.37 3.28 24.60
N GLN A 223 12.98 2.57 23.53
CA GLN A 223 12.34 3.19 22.37
C GLN A 223 10.82 3.37 22.56
N ILE A 224 10.18 2.64 23.49
CA ILE A 224 8.71 2.68 23.66
C ILE A 224 8.25 4.05 24.19
N PRO A 225 7.15 4.64 23.66
CA PRO A 225 6.35 4.14 22.53
C PRO A 225 7.07 4.32 21.20
N PHE A 226 7.25 3.21 20.48
CA PHE A 226 7.80 3.18 19.14
C PHE A 226 6.87 2.38 18.24
N ASN A 227 6.04 3.09 17.51
CA ASN A 227 4.96 2.50 16.72
C ASN A 227 4.84 3.18 15.36
N PHE A 228 4.40 2.39 14.39
CA PHE A 228 3.80 2.90 13.17
C PHE A 228 2.28 3.10 13.40
N PRO A 229 1.67 4.17 12.85
CA PRO A 229 2.31 5.32 12.21
C PRO A 229 2.84 6.33 13.25
N TYR A 230 3.81 7.17 12.85
CA TYR A 230 4.36 8.25 13.69
C TYR A 230 4.50 9.56 12.91
N LYS A 231 4.51 10.69 13.64
CA LYS A 231 4.58 12.04 13.05
C LYS A 231 6.03 12.42 12.75
N PRO A 232 6.30 13.25 11.72
CA PRO A 232 7.62 13.79 11.49
C PRO A 232 8.02 14.68 12.69
N ALA A 233 9.29 14.62 13.06
CA ALA A 233 9.83 15.38 14.17
C ALA A 233 11.05 16.18 13.73
N SER A 234 11.21 17.40 14.24
CA SER A 234 12.30 18.28 13.82
C SER A 234 13.68 17.78 14.27
N GLN A 235 13.81 17.07 15.41
CA GLN A 235 15.10 16.65 15.99
C GLN A 235 15.08 15.39 16.90
N ILE A 236 14.14 14.45 16.75
CA ILE A 236 13.96 13.37 17.76
C ILE A 236 15.09 12.33 17.80
N ASP A 237 15.80 12.07 16.70
CA ASP A 237 16.82 11.02 16.66
C ASP A 237 18.13 11.37 17.40
N GLY A 238 18.22 12.58 17.95
CA GLY A 238 19.40 13.06 18.65
C GLY A 238 20.63 13.09 17.74
N GLY A 239 21.80 12.94 18.35
CA GLY A 239 23.04 12.79 17.60
C GLY A 239 23.05 11.53 16.74
N LYS A 240 23.67 11.62 15.55
CA LYS A 240 23.72 10.52 14.57
C LYS A 240 25.07 9.81 14.52
N ASN A 241 26.05 10.29 15.28
CA ASN A 241 27.41 9.75 15.28
C ASN A 241 27.56 8.81 16.49
N PRO A 242 27.74 7.49 16.28
CA PRO A 242 27.99 6.54 17.36
C PRO A 242 29.45 6.57 17.83
N GLY A 243 29.72 5.90 18.95
CA GLY A 243 31.08 5.69 19.48
C GLY A 243 31.48 6.68 20.57
N PRO A 244 32.69 6.52 21.14
CA PRO A 244 33.16 7.32 22.28
C PRO A 244 33.20 8.84 22.04
N ASP A 245 33.49 9.25 20.81
CA ASP A 245 33.52 10.67 20.39
C ASP A 245 32.21 11.11 19.71
N GLY A 246 31.21 10.22 19.70
CA GLY A 246 29.91 10.43 19.10
C GLY A 246 28.97 11.25 19.99
N ASN A 247 27.85 11.69 19.41
CA ASN A 247 26.78 12.39 20.12
C ASN A 247 25.47 11.59 20.16
N MET A 248 25.49 10.35 19.68
CA MET A 248 24.33 9.44 19.71
C MET A 248 24.16 8.86 21.12
N SER A 249 23.07 9.24 21.80
CA SER A 249 22.75 8.80 23.17
C SER A 249 21.75 7.65 23.25
N ARG A 250 21.23 7.18 22.11
CA ARG A 250 20.25 6.10 22.01
C ARG A 250 20.39 5.32 20.70
N ILE A 251 19.80 4.14 20.65
CA ILE A 251 19.67 3.37 19.41
C ILE A 251 18.41 3.81 18.66
N ASN A 252 18.55 4.10 17.36
CA ASN A 252 17.44 4.50 16.48
C ASN A 252 17.03 3.35 15.53
N GLY A 253 15.84 3.47 14.96
CA GLY A 253 15.24 2.54 13.99
C GLY A 253 14.64 1.28 14.62
N ALA A 254 13.79 0.61 13.86
CA ALA A 254 13.20 -0.67 14.23
C ALA A 254 14.20 -1.82 14.11
N LEU A 255 14.02 -2.86 14.92
CA LEU A 255 14.61 -4.16 14.65
C LEU A 255 13.88 -4.79 13.45
N TYR A 256 12.55 -4.79 13.50
CA TYR A 256 11.69 -5.12 12.37
C TYR A 256 10.54 -4.10 12.27
N PRO A 257 10.37 -3.42 11.12
CA PRO A 257 9.35 -2.38 10.98
C PRO A 257 7.94 -2.97 10.80
N PHE A 258 6.93 -2.09 10.87
CA PHE A 258 5.56 -2.48 10.55
C PHE A 258 5.46 -3.02 9.12
N GLY A 259 4.68 -4.08 8.93
CA GLY A 259 4.50 -4.72 7.64
C GLY A 259 5.68 -5.57 7.18
N TYR A 260 6.72 -5.76 7.99
CA TYR A 260 7.90 -6.55 7.63
C TYR A 260 7.61 -8.05 7.63
N GLY A 261 8.20 -8.79 6.69
CA GLY A 261 8.12 -10.24 6.61
C GLY A 261 8.69 -10.73 5.29
N LEU A 262 9.61 -11.70 5.38
CA LEU A 262 10.31 -12.28 4.23
C LEU A 262 9.52 -13.47 3.66
N SER A 263 10.00 -13.96 2.52
CA SER A 263 9.52 -15.16 1.85
C SER A 263 10.71 -16.01 1.39
N TYR A 264 10.49 -17.28 1.04
CA TYR A 264 11.47 -18.10 0.32
C TYR A 264 11.59 -17.74 -1.16
N THR A 265 10.79 -16.78 -1.63
CA THR A 265 10.88 -16.20 -2.96
C THR A 265 11.02 -14.67 -2.87
N THR A 266 11.23 -14.02 -4.00
CA THR A 266 11.36 -12.56 -4.10
C THR A 266 10.27 -12.00 -4.99
N PHE A 267 9.85 -10.77 -4.70
CA PHE A 267 8.83 -10.07 -5.46
C PHE A 267 9.38 -8.73 -5.95
N GLU A 268 9.06 -8.36 -7.18
CA GLU A 268 9.37 -7.07 -7.79
C GLU A 268 8.08 -6.29 -8.03
N TYR A 269 8.13 -4.97 -7.84
CA TYR A 269 7.00 -4.07 -7.97
C TYR A 269 7.33 -3.10 -9.12
N SER A 270 6.41 -2.92 -10.07
CA SER A 270 6.59 -2.03 -11.22
C SER A 270 5.31 -1.27 -11.58
N ASP A 271 5.44 -0.33 -12.51
CA ASP A 271 4.32 0.28 -13.24
C ASP A 271 3.25 0.95 -12.35
N LEU A 272 3.68 1.74 -11.36
CA LEU A 272 2.76 2.52 -10.53
C LEU A 272 2.05 3.60 -11.36
N GLU A 273 0.72 3.52 -11.42
CA GLU A 273 -0.14 4.50 -12.07
C GLU A 273 -1.19 5.02 -11.07
N ILE A 274 -1.43 6.34 -11.07
CA ILE A 274 -2.46 6.99 -10.27
C ILE A 274 -3.39 7.74 -11.23
N THR A 275 -4.67 7.36 -11.24
CA THR A 275 -5.64 7.89 -12.20
C THR A 275 -6.98 8.22 -11.52
N PRO A 276 -7.45 9.50 -11.61
CA PRO A 276 -6.71 10.66 -12.13
C PRO A 276 -5.59 11.10 -11.15
N LYS A 277 -4.56 11.78 -11.68
CA LYS A 277 -3.46 12.34 -10.86
C LYS A 277 -3.87 13.58 -10.05
N VAL A 278 -4.98 14.22 -10.43
CA VAL A 278 -5.52 15.42 -9.78
C VAL A 278 -7.00 15.17 -9.47
N ILE A 279 -7.35 15.34 -8.20
CA ILE A 279 -8.73 15.16 -7.69
C ILE A 279 -9.14 16.39 -6.87
N THR A 280 -10.44 16.53 -6.64
CA THR A 280 -10.98 17.39 -5.58
C THR A 280 -11.11 16.61 -4.26
N PRO A 281 -11.30 17.26 -3.10
CA PRO A 281 -11.40 16.61 -1.78
C PRO A 281 -12.40 15.45 -1.64
N ASN A 282 -13.39 15.36 -2.54
CA ASN A 282 -14.44 14.35 -2.50
C ASN A 282 -14.38 13.35 -3.67
N GLN A 283 -13.45 13.54 -4.60
CA GLN A 283 -13.24 12.60 -5.71
C GLN A 283 -12.36 11.43 -5.28
N LYS A 284 -12.43 10.35 -6.05
CA LYS A 284 -11.62 9.14 -5.85
C LYS A 284 -10.48 9.10 -6.84
N ALA A 285 -9.39 8.45 -6.46
CA ALA A 285 -8.29 8.09 -7.36
C ALA A 285 -8.08 6.57 -7.33
N THR A 286 -7.74 5.98 -8.47
CA THR A 286 -7.33 4.58 -8.56
C THR A 286 -5.83 4.50 -8.66
N VAL A 287 -5.21 3.67 -7.81
CA VAL A 287 -3.79 3.35 -7.86
C VAL A 287 -3.64 1.94 -8.41
N ARG A 288 -2.92 1.79 -9.52
CA ARG A 288 -2.57 0.50 -10.13
C ARG A 288 -1.08 0.27 -10.02
N LEU A 289 -0.66 -0.96 -9.80
CA LEU A 289 0.73 -1.38 -9.91
C LEU A 289 0.79 -2.85 -10.28
N LYS A 290 1.96 -3.30 -10.73
CA LYS A 290 2.22 -4.70 -11.06
C LYS A 290 3.17 -5.31 -10.03
N VAL A 291 2.90 -6.55 -9.62
CA VAL A 291 3.80 -7.33 -8.77
C VAL A 291 4.14 -8.64 -9.46
N THR A 292 5.43 -8.96 -9.49
CA THR A 292 5.98 -10.15 -10.15
C THR A 292 6.77 -10.98 -9.16
N ASN A 293 6.53 -12.29 -9.12
CA ASN A 293 7.39 -13.20 -8.37
C ASN A 293 8.65 -13.49 -9.18
N THR A 294 9.79 -12.96 -8.74
CA THR A 294 11.09 -13.06 -9.42
C THR A 294 11.95 -14.22 -8.92
N GLY A 295 11.51 -14.91 -7.87
CA GLY A 295 12.24 -16.05 -7.32
C GLY A 295 11.83 -17.38 -7.93
N LYS A 296 12.24 -18.47 -7.27
CA LYS A 296 12.11 -19.85 -7.78
C LYS A 296 10.99 -20.65 -7.14
N ARG A 297 10.26 -20.07 -6.18
CA ARG A 297 9.19 -20.74 -5.43
C ARG A 297 7.90 -19.95 -5.56
N ALA A 298 6.77 -20.65 -5.58
CA ALA A 298 5.49 -19.99 -5.37
C ALA A 298 5.44 -19.40 -3.95
N GLY A 299 4.73 -18.30 -3.77
CA GLY A 299 4.66 -17.65 -2.46
C GLY A 299 3.64 -16.54 -2.43
N ASP A 300 3.32 -16.14 -1.21
CA ASP A 300 2.44 -15.02 -0.95
C ASP A 300 3.23 -13.74 -0.73
N GLU A 301 2.69 -12.62 -1.21
CA GLU A 301 3.14 -11.26 -0.89
C GLU A 301 1.95 -10.44 -0.39
N VAL A 302 2.20 -9.55 0.57
CA VAL A 302 1.19 -8.58 1.04
C VAL A 302 1.63 -7.20 0.59
N VAL A 303 1.05 -6.76 -0.51
CA VAL A 303 1.27 -5.45 -1.12
C VAL A 303 0.64 -4.40 -0.22
N GLN A 304 1.43 -3.47 0.29
CA GLN A 304 0.97 -2.44 1.22
C GLN A 304 1.00 -1.07 0.54
N LEU A 305 -0.12 -0.35 0.58
CA LEU A 305 -0.26 1.02 0.09
C LEU A 305 -0.30 1.99 1.26
N TYR A 306 0.55 3.01 1.20
CA TYR A 306 0.60 4.08 2.19
C TYR A 306 0.34 5.45 1.59
N THR A 307 -0.26 6.34 2.38
CA THR A 307 -0.45 7.75 2.04
C THR A 307 0.32 8.64 3.02
N ARG A 308 0.81 9.77 2.53
CA ARG A 308 1.36 10.86 3.34
C ARG A 308 0.86 12.18 2.78
N ASP A 309 0.26 12.99 3.64
CA ASP A 309 0.04 14.40 3.35
C ASP A 309 1.38 15.15 3.48
N ILE A 310 1.87 15.72 2.38
CA ILE A 310 3.22 16.31 2.33
C ILE A 310 3.28 17.60 3.15
N LEU A 311 2.23 18.42 3.08
CA LEU A 311 2.12 19.69 3.76
C LEU A 311 0.69 19.92 4.23
N SER A 312 0.53 19.93 5.54
CA SER A 312 -0.77 20.02 6.20
C SER A 312 -0.78 21.12 7.28
N SER A 313 -1.97 21.62 7.60
CA SER A 313 -2.18 22.67 8.62
C SER A 313 -1.79 22.21 10.03
N VAL A 314 -1.87 20.91 10.29
CA VAL A 314 -1.42 20.24 11.52
C VAL A 314 -0.49 19.10 11.15
N THR A 315 0.47 18.75 12.02
CA THR A 315 1.36 17.62 11.72
C THR A 315 0.60 16.30 11.65
N THR A 316 0.67 15.67 10.49
CA THR A 316 0.13 14.33 10.19
C THR A 316 1.22 13.28 10.31
N TYR A 317 0.89 12.01 10.09
CA TYR A 317 1.86 10.92 10.14
C TYR A 317 2.72 10.87 8.87
N GLU A 318 3.97 10.42 8.99
CA GLU A 318 4.88 10.27 7.85
C GLU A 318 4.38 9.27 6.81
N LYS A 319 3.61 8.28 7.24
CA LYS A 319 2.94 7.28 6.41
C LYS A 319 1.71 6.76 7.16
N ASN A 320 0.59 6.63 6.47
CA ASN A 320 -0.61 5.92 6.94
C ASN A 320 -0.85 4.72 6.04
N LEU A 321 -1.17 3.55 6.60
CA LEU A 321 -1.61 2.42 5.78
C LEU A 321 -2.99 2.74 5.21
N ALA A 322 -3.07 2.87 3.89
CA ALA A 322 -4.29 3.18 3.15
C ALA A 322 -4.97 1.91 2.62
N GLY A 323 -4.21 0.82 2.43
CA GLY A 323 -4.78 -0.46 2.00
C GLY A 323 -3.71 -1.52 1.87
N PHE A 324 -4.13 -2.78 1.77
CA PHE A 324 -3.23 -3.88 1.46
C PHE A 324 -3.97 -4.98 0.67
N GLU A 325 -3.23 -5.74 -0.14
CA GLU A 325 -3.74 -6.93 -0.82
C GLU A 325 -2.74 -8.08 -0.66
N ARG A 326 -3.22 -9.23 -0.18
CA ARG A 326 -2.47 -10.48 -0.16
C ARG A 326 -2.68 -11.21 -1.48
N ILE A 327 -1.60 -11.57 -2.15
CA ILE A 327 -1.62 -12.28 -3.44
C ILE A 327 -0.72 -13.51 -3.39
N HIS A 328 -1.11 -14.56 -4.11
CA HIS A 328 -0.29 -15.74 -4.35
C HIS A 328 0.22 -15.73 -5.79
N LEU A 329 1.52 -15.93 -5.99
CA LEU A 329 2.13 -15.94 -7.33
C LEU A 329 3.07 -17.13 -7.50
N LYS A 330 2.96 -17.82 -8.64
CA LYS A 330 3.95 -18.80 -9.10
C LYS A 330 5.24 -18.11 -9.57
N PRO A 331 6.37 -18.84 -9.67
CA PRO A 331 7.61 -18.28 -10.21
C PRO A 331 7.42 -17.64 -11.60
N GLY A 332 7.85 -16.39 -11.77
CA GLY A 332 7.70 -15.62 -13.00
C GLY A 332 6.30 -15.07 -13.27
N GLU A 333 5.30 -15.38 -12.44
CA GLU A 333 3.95 -14.85 -12.57
C GLU A 333 3.89 -13.39 -12.14
N SER A 334 3.13 -12.58 -12.89
CA SER A 334 2.83 -11.21 -12.54
C SER A 334 1.32 -10.99 -12.39
N LYS A 335 0.93 -10.15 -11.42
CA LYS A 335 -0.45 -9.72 -11.21
C LYS A 335 -0.54 -8.20 -11.11
N GLU A 336 -1.57 -7.61 -11.72
CA GLU A 336 -1.94 -6.21 -11.50
C GLU A 336 -2.76 -6.08 -10.22
N ILE A 337 -2.40 -5.10 -9.39
CA ILE A 337 -3.02 -4.77 -8.11
C ILE A 337 -3.67 -3.40 -8.22
N VAL A 338 -4.88 -3.28 -7.72
CA VAL A 338 -5.70 -2.07 -7.86
C VAL A 338 -6.24 -1.63 -6.51
N PHE A 339 -5.86 -0.44 -6.08
CA PHE A 339 -6.40 0.22 -4.89
C PHE A 339 -7.27 1.40 -5.28
N THR A 340 -8.31 1.67 -4.51
CA THR A 340 -9.12 2.89 -4.64
C THR A 340 -8.87 3.79 -3.44
N LEU A 341 -8.32 4.97 -3.68
CA LEU A 341 -8.20 6.04 -2.70
C LEU A 341 -9.45 6.92 -2.75
N ASP A 342 -9.96 7.24 -1.57
CA ASP A 342 -11.08 8.17 -1.39
C ASP A 342 -10.78 9.13 -0.23
N ARG A 343 -11.75 10.00 0.09
CA ARG A 343 -11.65 10.98 1.16
C ARG A 343 -11.13 10.39 2.48
N LYS A 344 -11.54 9.18 2.88
CA LYS A 344 -11.15 8.58 4.17
C LYS A 344 -9.66 8.27 4.26
N HIS A 345 -9.02 8.03 3.12
CA HIS A 345 -7.59 7.73 3.04
C HIS A 345 -6.71 8.99 3.08
N LEU A 346 -7.32 10.17 2.89
CA LEU A 346 -6.64 11.45 2.74
C LEU A 346 -7.03 12.47 3.83
N GLU A 347 -8.11 12.23 4.58
CA GLU A 347 -8.60 13.20 5.57
C GLU A 347 -7.74 13.22 6.84
N LEU A 348 -7.59 14.43 7.38
CA LEU A 348 -7.02 14.68 8.70
C LEU A 348 -8.08 15.30 9.61
N LEU A 349 -7.87 15.18 10.91
CA LEU A 349 -8.62 15.91 11.91
C LEU A 349 -7.89 17.24 12.16
N ASN A 350 -8.46 18.35 11.69
CA ASN A 350 -7.79 19.66 11.75
C ASN A 350 -7.86 20.27 13.16
N ALA A 351 -7.27 21.46 13.33
CA ALA A 351 -7.24 22.18 14.61
C ALA A 351 -8.64 22.53 15.18
N ASP A 352 -9.68 22.56 14.34
CA ASP A 352 -11.07 22.78 14.74
C ASP A 352 -11.82 21.47 15.04
N MET A 353 -11.12 20.33 15.10
CA MET A 353 -11.70 18.99 15.28
C MET A 353 -12.66 18.60 14.15
N LYS A 354 -12.38 19.02 12.92
CA LYS A 354 -13.17 18.68 11.72
C LYS A 354 -12.37 17.77 10.79
N TRP A 355 -13.01 16.70 10.33
CA TRP A 355 -12.46 15.82 9.30
C TRP A 355 -12.45 16.53 7.94
N THR A 356 -11.26 16.82 7.44
CA THR A 356 -11.06 17.55 6.19
C THR A 356 -9.96 16.93 5.33
N VAL A 357 -10.08 17.07 4.02
CA VAL A 357 -8.97 16.85 3.08
C VAL A 357 -8.55 18.23 2.63
N GLU A 358 -7.31 18.59 2.92
CA GLU A 358 -6.75 19.88 2.54
C GLU A 358 -6.22 19.80 1.09
N PRO A 359 -6.39 20.85 0.28
CA PRO A 359 -5.71 20.93 -1.01
C PRO A 359 -4.20 20.88 -0.82
N GLY A 360 -3.51 20.09 -1.64
CA GLY A 360 -2.08 19.82 -1.50
C GLY A 360 -1.64 18.56 -2.23
N GLU A 361 -0.39 18.18 -2.00
CA GLU A 361 0.19 16.97 -2.56
C GLU A 361 0.19 15.84 -1.53
N PHE A 362 -0.24 14.66 -1.98
CA PHE A 362 -0.19 13.43 -1.22
C PHE A 362 0.82 12.47 -1.85
N ALA A 363 1.81 12.03 -1.08
CA ALA A 363 2.69 10.95 -1.51
C ALA A 363 1.97 9.61 -1.36
N ILE A 364 1.93 8.86 -2.46
CA ILE A 364 1.36 7.52 -2.57
C ILE A 364 2.52 6.54 -2.68
N MET A 365 2.62 5.62 -1.73
CA MET A 365 3.78 4.74 -1.59
C MET A 365 3.31 3.29 -1.59
N ALA A 366 3.86 2.46 -2.49
CA ALA A 366 3.62 1.01 -2.47
C ALA A 366 4.89 0.29 -2.02
N GLY A 367 4.76 -0.61 -1.06
CA GLY A 367 5.89 -1.30 -0.45
C GLY A 367 5.59 -2.73 0.00
N ALA A 368 6.66 -3.42 0.38
CA ALA A 368 6.59 -4.73 1.02
C ALA A 368 6.63 -4.63 2.57
N SER A 369 6.93 -3.44 3.10
CA SER A 369 6.78 -3.04 4.51
C SER A 369 6.79 -1.50 4.62
N SER A 370 6.65 -0.95 5.84
CA SER A 370 6.63 0.51 6.04
C SER A 370 7.98 1.20 5.78
N GLU A 371 9.07 0.44 5.71
CA GLU A 371 10.43 0.92 5.40
C GLU A 371 10.94 0.41 4.04
N ASP A 372 10.45 -0.72 3.52
CA ASP A 372 10.73 -1.21 2.15
C ASP A 372 9.65 -0.68 1.18
N ILE A 373 9.76 0.63 0.87
CA ILE A 373 8.95 1.29 -0.16
C ILE A 373 9.63 1.15 -1.51
N ARG A 374 8.92 0.55 -2.46
CA ARG A 374 9.46 0.19 -3.78
C ARG A 374 9.00 1.12 -4.89
N LEU A 375 7.78 1.64 -4.77
CA LEU A 375 7.20 2.57 -5.73
C LEU A 375 6.63 3.79 -5.01
N ASN A 376 6.78 4.96 -5.65
CA ASN A 376 6.29 6.24 -5.15
C ASN A 376 5.59 7.00 -6.28
N GLY A 377 4.50 7.69 -5.96
CA GLY A 377 3.78 8.58 -6.85
C GLY A 377 3.18 9.75 -6.07
N ILE A 378 2.69 10.74 -6.80
CA ILE A 378 2.06 11.94 -6.22
C ILE A 378 0.62 12.03 -6.72
N LEU A 379 -0.29 12.22 -5.78
CA LEU A 379 -1.69 12.58 -6.02
C LEU A 379 -1.88 14.02 -5.57
N THR A 380 -2.40 14.87 -6.45
CA THR A 380 -2.70 16.27 -6.12
C THR A 380 -4.18 16.42 -5.80
N VAL A 381 -4.47 17.05 -4.66
CA VAL A 381 -5.82 17.49 -4.30
C VAL A 381 -5.92 19.00 -4.54
N GLU A 382 -6.83 19.42 -5.41
CA GLU A 382 -7.11 20.83 -5.68
C GLU A 382 -8.47 21.24 -5.09
N ASP A 383 -8.60 22.50 -4.68
CA ASP A 383 -9.92 23.04 -4.36
C ASP A 383 -10.85 22.92 -5.58
N TYR A 384 -12.13 22.66 -5.32
CA TYR A 384 -13.12 22.46 -6.37
C TYR A 384 -13.16 23.61 -7.38
N GLN A 385 -13.07 24.87 -6.92
CA GLN A 385 -13.11 26.04 -7.79
C GLN A 385 -11.84 26.15 -8.65
N ALA A 386 -10.66 25.88 -8.07
CA ALA A 386 -9.41 25.86 -8.81
C ALA A 386 -9.42 24.78 -9.90
N ARG A 387 -9.94 23.59 -9.58
CA ARG A 387 -10.06 22.48 -10.53
C ARG A 387 -11.02 22.80 -11.67
N LEU A 388 -12.16 23.44 -11.38
CA LEU A 388 -13.11 23.88 -12.41
C LEU A 388 -12.45 24.88 -13.38
N GLN A 389 -11.76 25.90 -12.87
CA GLN A 389 -11.05 26.88 -13.70
C GLN A 389 -9.95 26.23 -14.57
N ALA A 390 -9.22 25.25 -14.01
CA ALA A 390 -8.22 24.49 -14.76
C ALA A 390 -8.84 23.63 -15.88
N LEU A 391 -9.99 23.00 -15.64
CA LEU A 391 -10.74 22.27 -16.68
C LEU A 391 -11.27 23.21 -17.77
N GLU A 392 -11.83 24.35 -17.37
CA GLU A 392 -12.36 25.37 -18.29
C GLU A 392 -11.25 25.97 -19.17
N SER A 393 -10.03 26.12 -18.64
CA SER A 393 -8.87 26.62 -19.40
C SER A 393 -8.17 25.57 -20.26
N GLN A 394 -8.34 24.26 -19.95
CA GLN A 394 -7.84 23.15 -20.77
C GLN A 394 -8.78 22.76 -21.90
N ASN A 395 -10.08 23.09 -21.78
CA ASN A 395 -10.96 23.09 -22.94
C ASN A 395 -10.53 24.24 -23.85
N PRO A 396 -10.15 23.99 -25.12
CA PRO A 396 -9.99 25.08 -26.06
C PRO A 396 -11.34 25.79 -26.11
N VAL A 397 -11.39 27.07 -25.74
CA VAL A 397 -12.53 27.92 -26.08
C VAL A 397 -12.54 27.94 -27.60
N SER A 398 -13.33 27.05 -28.20
CA SER A 398 -13.58 27.10 -29.63
C SER A 398 -14.12 28.50 -29.91
N PRO A 399 -13.53 29.26 -30.85
CA PRO A 399 -14.01 30.60 -31.18
C PRO A 399 -15.45 30.58 -31.73
N VAL A 400 -15.97 29.39 -32.00
CA VAL A 400 -17.33 29.12 -32.44
C VAL A 400 -17.97 27.99 -31.63
N THR A 401 -19.22 28.19 -31.20
CA THR A 401 -20.07 27.20 -30.52
C THR A 401 -21.42 27.13 -31.23
N ALA A 402 -22.14 26.02 -31.14
CA ALA A 402 -23.45 25.87 -31.78
C ALA A 402 -24.47 25.23 -30.85
N SER A 403 -25.76 25.49 -31.07
CA SER A 403 -26.87 24.90 -30.30
C SER A 403 -27.00 23.39 -30.51
N THR A 404 -26.61 22.92 -31.69
CA THR A 404 -26.63 21.52 -32.15
C THR A 404 -25.39 21.26 -33.00
N ASP A 405 -25.08 19.98 -33.26
CA ASP A 405 -23.97 19.58 -34.14
C ASP A 405 -22.61 20.24 -33.78
N MET A 406 -22.32 20.29 -32.47
CA MET A 406 -21.17 21.02 -31.92
C MET A 406 -19.82 20.52 -32.43
N GLU A 407 -19.74 19.24 -32.83
CA GLU A 407 -18.53 18.63 -33.42
C GLU A 407 -18.17 19.28 -34.77
N ASN A 408 -19.16 19.72 -35.55
CA ASN A 408 -18.98 20.35 -36.85
C ASN A 408 -19.03 21.89 -36.82
N ALA A 409 -19.29 22.51 -35.67
CA ALA A 409 -19.28 23.96 -35.54
C ALA A 409 -17.96 24.63 -36.01
N PRO A 410 -16.77 24.05 -35.78
CA PRO A 410 -15.51 24.60 -36.30
C PRO A 410 -15.39 24.66 -37.83
N ASN A 411 -16.19 23.86 -38.56
CA ASN A 411 -16.15 23.81 -40.03
C ASN A 411 -16.44 25.18 -40.65
N VAL A 412 -17.25 26.03 -40.00
CA VAL A 412 -17.59 27.36 -40.55
C VAL A 412 -16.41 28.34 -40.58
N LEU A 413 -15.27 27.98 -39.98
CA LEU A 413 -14.05 28.81 -39.92
C LEU A 413 -12.85 28.17 -40.64
N ASP A 414 -13.00 26.98 -41.23
CA ASP A 414 -11.90 26.21 -41.82
C ASP A 414 -11.52 26.64 -43.25
N LYS A 415 -12.29 27.56 -43.84
CA LYS A 415 -12.16 28.08 -45.22
C LYS A 415 -12.39 27.02 -46.31
N GLN A 416 -13.10 25.94 -46.00
CA GLN A 416 -13.45 24.86 -46.91
C GLN A 416 -14.95 24.86 -47.17
N LYS A 417 -15.38 25.16 -48.40
CA LYS A 417 -16.81 25.27 -48.74
C LYS A 417 -17.55 23.92 -48.79
N ASN A 418 -16.84 22.80 -48.68
CA ASN A 418 -17.41 21.45 -48.71
C ASN A 418 -17.75 20.91 -47.31
N THR A 419 -17.12 21.43 -46.26
CA THR A 419 -17.49 21.17 -44.86
C THR A 419 -18.60 22.14 -44.45
N VAL A 420 -19.46 21.73 -43.52
CA VAL A 420 -20.67 22.49 -43.17
C VAL A 420 -21.07 22.17 -41.74
N TRP A 421 -21.58 23.17 -41.03
CA TRP A 421 -22.41 22.97 -39.85
C TRP A 421 -23.87 23.01 -40.27
N GLN A 422 -24.69 22.03 -39.86
CA GLN A 422 -26.09 21.94 -40.26
C GLN A 422 -27.03 22.12 -39.08
N GLY A 423 -28.01 23.00 -39.24
CA GLY A 423 -29.03 23.27 -38.22
C GLY A 423 -30.45 23.30 -38.77
N ASN A 424 -31.41 23.34 -37.85
CA ASN A 424 -32.83 23.47 -38.13
C ASN A 424 -33.40 24.78 -37.59
N LYS A 425 -34.70 25.01 -37.76
CA LYS A 425 -35.36 26.20 -37.23
C LYS A 425 -35.18 26.30 -35.71
N GLY A 426 -34.64 27.42 -35.26
CA GLY A 426 -34.30 27.69 -33.86
C GLY A 426 -32.86 27.34 -33.49
N ASP A 427 -32.13 26.64 -34.35
CA ASP A 427 -30.71 26.37 -34.13
C ASP A 427 -29.86 27.59 -34.47
N TYR A 428 -28.72 27.71 -33.78
CA TYR A 428 -27.84 28.84 -33.93
C TYR A 428 -26.37 28.47 -33.77
N ILE A 429 -25.52 29.27 -34.38
CA ILE A 429 -24.06 29.23 -34.22
C ILE A 429 -23.58 30.58 -33.68
N THR A 430 -22.72 30.55 -32.66
CA THR A 430 -22.26 31.71 -31.90
C THR A 430 -20.73 31.82 -31.97
N PHE A 431 -20.24 33.01 -32.27
CA PHE A 431 -18.84 33.37 -32.41
C PHE A 431 -18.43 34.30 -31.28
N ALA A 432 -17.39 33.92 -30.54
CA ALA A 432 -16.80 34.79 -29.55
C ALA A 432 -15.98 35.89 -30.26
N LEU A 433 -16.28 37.15 -29.96
CA LEU A 433 -15.58 38.30 -30.51
C LEU A 433 -14.45 38.75 -29.55
N LYS A 434 -13.42 39.40 -30.08
CA LYS A 434 -12.41 40.04 -29.22
C LYS A 434 -13.05 41.20 -28.46
N ASN A 435 -12.64 41.40 -27.20
CA ASN A 435 -13.15 42.50 -26.37
C ASN A 435 -13.02 43.86 -27.07
N GLY A 436 -14.14 44.55 -27.23
CA GLY A 436 -14.20 45.87 -27.87
C GLY A 436 -14.35 45.87 -29.40
N SER A 437 -14.52 44.70 -30.04
CA SER A 437 -14.75 44.60 -31.48
C SER A 437 -16.03 45.33 -31.90
N LYS A 438 -15.97 46.06 -33.01
CA LYS A 438 -17.13 46.72 -33.63
C LYS A 438 -17.40 46.07 -34.98
N ILE A 439 -18.20 45.01 -34.98
CA ILE A 439 -18.62 44.35 -36.22
C ILE A 439 -19.79 45.13 -36.82
N ASN A 440 -19.70 45.45 -38.10
CA ASN A 440 -20.78 46.10 -38.87
C ASN A 440 -21.18 45.28 -40.12
N GLU A 441 -20.50 44.18 -40.39
CA GLU A 441 -20.79 43.29 -41.51
C GLU A 441 -20.35 41.86 -41.20
N VAL A 442 -21.16 40.89 -41.60
CA VAL A 442 -20.77 39.46 -41.63
C VAL A 442 -20.97 38.93 -43.03
N ALA A 443 -20.00 38.20 -43.54
CA ALA A 443 -20.16 37.45 -44.78
C ALA A 443 -20.39 35.97 -44.47
N ILE A 444 -21.47 35.38 -45.00
CA ILE A 444 -21.90 34.00 -44.69
C ILE A 444 -22.04 33.23 -46.00
N ALA A 445 -21.49 32.03 -46.06
CA ALA A 445 -21.76 31.06 -47.11
C ALA A 445 -22.73 30.00 -46.60
N PHE A 446 -23.99 30.11 -47.03
CA PHE A 446 -25.02 29.13 -46.71
C PHE A 446 -24.98 27.94 -47.68
N LYS A 447 -25.50 26.80 -47.23
CA LYS A 447 -25.70 25.58 -48.03
C LYS A 447 -27.07 24.99 -47.71
N ARG A 448 -27.85 24.63 -48.73
CA ARG A 448 -29.15 23.96 -48.55
C ARG A 448 -29.44 23.06 -49.74
N ASP A 449 -29.59 21.76 -49.49
CA ASP A 449 -29.68 20.75 -50.56
C ASP A 449 -30.88 20.95 -51.49
N ASN A 450 -31.99 21.50 -50.98
CA ASN A 450 -33.21 21.73 -51.76
C ASN A 450 -33.24 23.09 -52.48
N GLY A 451 -32.26 23.96 -52.24
CA GLY A 451 -32.19 25.30 -52.83
C GLY A 451 -33.34 26.27 -52.48
N LEU A 452 -34.25 25.92 -51.57
CA LEU A 452 -35.37 26.78 -51.18
C LEU A 452 -34.89 27.97 -50.36
N PRO A 453 -35.46 29.18 -50.50
CA PRO A 453 -35.09 30.33 -49.67
C PRO A 453 -35.21 30.01 -48.17
N ALA A 454 -34.28 30.50 -47.36
CA ALA A 454 -34.25 30.31 -45.91
C ALA A 454 -34.15 31.63 -45.16
N GLU A 455 -34.92 31.80 -44.10
CA GLU A 455 -34.82 32.94 -43.20
C GLU A 455 -33.74 32.72 -42.12
N PHE A 456 -33.06 33.79 -41.76
CA PHE A 456 -32.08 33.80 -40.68
C PHE A 456 -31.98 35.18 -40.02
N GLU A 457 -31.37 35.20 -38.85
CA GLU A 457 -31.06 36.41 -38.10
C GLU A 457 -29.58 36.46 -37.73
N ILE A 458 -29.02 37.67 -37.73
CA ILE A 458 -27.74 37.96 -37.09
C ILE A 458 -28.04 38.73 -35.81
N GLN A 459 -27.53 38.23 -34.69
CA GLN A 459 -27.75 38.79 -33.37
C GLN A 459 -26.40 39.11 -32.71
N LEU A 460 -26.36 40.15 -31.89
CA LEU A 460 -25.18 40.54 -31.11
C LEU A 460 -25.50 40.51 -29.61
N SER A 461 -24.50 40.14 -28.80
CA SER A 461 -24.57 40.27 -27.34
C SER A 461 -23.49 41.23 -26.83
N GLY A 462 -23.82 42.02 -25.80
CA GLY A 462 -22.85 42.84 -25.05
C GLY A 462 -22.30 42.14 -23.80
N GLY A 463 -22.61 40.87 -23.59
CA GLY A 463 -22.33 40.09 -22.39
C GLY A 463 -23.59 39.74 -21.60
N GLY A 464 -23.56 38.65 -20.83
CA GLY A 464 -24.67 38.22 -19.97
C GLY A 464 -25.78 37.39 -20.66
N GLY A 465 -25.52 36.89 -21.88
CA GLY A 465 -26.38 35.88 -22.54
C GLY A 465 -27.63 36.42 -23.24
N GLN A 466 -27.87 37.73 -23.23
CA GLN A 466 -28.94 38.35 -24.02
C GLN A 466 -28.45 38.72 -25.42
N PHE A 467 -29.21 38.34 -26.45
CA PHE A 467 -28.90 38.61 -27.85
C PHE A 467 -29.95 39.54 -28.45
N LEU A 468 -29.48 40.53 -29.20
CA LEU A 468 -30.32 41.49 -29.93
C LEU A 468 -30.14 41.26 -31.43
N THR A 469 -31.25 41.04 -32.14
CA THR A 469 -31.26 40.94 -33.60
C THR A 469 -30.86 42.28 -34.22
N VAL A 470 -29.75 42.26 -34.97
CA VAL A 470 -29.23 43.42 -35.71
C VAL A 470 -29.45 43.31 -37.21
N TYR A 471 -29.75 42.10 -37.70
CA TYR A 471 -30.11 41.83 -39.09
C TYR A 471 -31.12 40.66 -39.14
N SER A 472 -32.13 40.79 -39.98
CA SER A 472 -33.03 39.69 -40.35
C SER A 472 -33.09 39.67 -41.87
N GLY A 473 -32.97 38.49 -42.48
CA GLY A 473 -33.00 38.39 -43.93
C GLY A 473 -33.34 36.99 -44.42
N THR A 474 -33.44 36.89 -45.75
CA THR A 474 -33.69 35.64 -46.46
C THR A 474 -32.50 35.37 -47.38
N VAL A 475 -31.92 34.18 -47.29
CA VAL A 475 -30.92 33.69 -48.24
C VAL A 475 -31.60 32.86 -49.32
N SER A 476 -31.29 33.14 -50.58
CA SER A 476 -31.78 32.40 -51.76
C SER A 476 -30.65 31.96 -52.71
N GLN A 477 -29.40 32.28 -52.35
CA GLN A 477 -28.18 31.90 -53.07
C GLN A 477 -27.29 31.12 -52.12
N TYR A 478 -26.79 29.96 -52.57
CA TYR A 478 -26.06 28.99 -51.75
C TYR A 478 -24.70 28.66 -52.36
N GLY A 479 -23.71 28.34 -51.53
CA GLY A 479 -22.35 27.98 -51.97
C GLY A 479 -21.40 29.16 -52.21
N GLU A 480 -21.86 30.38 -52.01
CA GLU A 480 -21.08 31.62 -52.15
C GLU A 480 -21.14 32.46 -50.88
N LEU A 481 -20.10 33.25 -50.64
CA LEU A 481 -20.00 34.10 -49.44
C LEU A 481 -20.74 35.41 -49.71
N ILE A 482 -21.83 35.65 -48.98
CA ILE A 482 -22.69 36.83 -49.16
C ILE A 482 -22.52 37.75 -47.96
N SER A 483 -22.27 39.04 -48.22
CA SER A 483 -22.09 40.06 -47.19
C SER A 483 -23.42 40.64 -46.70
N TYR A 484 -23.59 40.69 -45.37
CA TYR A 484 -24.77 41.20 -44.68
C TYR A 484 -24.37 42.35 -43.76
N PRO A 485 -24.49 43.62 -44.20
CA PRO A 485 -24.17 44.79 -43.38
C PRO A 485 -25.30 45.10 -42.40
N PHE A 486 -24.93 45.59 -41.21
CA PHE A 486 -25.85 46.05 -40.18
C PHE A 486 -25.24 47.20 -39.37
N LYS A 487 -26.05 47.85 -38.53
CA LYS A 487 -25.58 48.96 -37.71
C LYS A 487 -24.61 48.43 -36.63
N GLY A 488 -23.32 48.68 -36.81
CA GLY A 488 -22.30 48.18 -35.90
C GLY A 488 -22.43 48.71 -34.48
N THR A 489 -22.22 47.82 -33.52
CA THR A 489 -22.13 48.11 -32.08
C THR A 489 -21.00 47.29 -31.47
N THR A 490 -20.53 47.69 -30.29
CA THR A 490 -19.59 46.86 -29.51
C THR A 490 -20.33 45.61 -29.05
N ALA A 491 -19.73 44.43 -29.27
CA ALA A 491 -20.31 43.14 -28.90
C ALA A 491 -19.23 42.18 -28.39
N SER A 492 -19.60 41.31 -27.44
CA SER A 492 -18.79 40.18 -26.98
C SER A 492 -19.01 38.94 -27.85
N ASP A 493 -20.20 38.79 -28.43
CA ASP A 493 -20.59 37.60 -29.19
C ASP A 493 -21.46 37.97 -30.40
N LEU A 494 -21.30 37.22 -31.48
CA LEU A 494 -22.16 37.26 -32.66
C LEU A 494 -22.84 35.91 -32.84
N ARG A 495 -24.14 35.90 -33.08
CA ARG A 495 -24.92 34.69 -33.31
C ARG A 495 -25.63 34.75 -34.66
N ILE A 496 -25.60 33.65 -35.40
CA ILE A 496 -26.44 33.43 -36.57
C ILE A 496 -27.52 32.42 -36.16
N LEU A 497 -28.78 32.87 -36.14
CA LEU A 497 -29.95 32.05 -35.81
C LEU A 497 -30.69 31.67 -37.09
N LEU A 498 -30.98 30.38 -37.24
CA LEU A 498 -31.72 29.85 -38.39
C LEU A 498 -33.23 29.86 -38.08
N ASN A 499 -34.03 30.40 -39.01
CA ASN A 499 -35.50 30.41 -38.89
C ASN A 499 -36.18 29.34 -39.76
N ASP A 500 -35.37 28.47 -40.35
CA ASP A 500 -35.76 27.47 -41.35
C ASP A 500 -35.03 26.13 -41.12
N ASP A 501 -35.65 25.03 -41.54
CA ASP A 501 -35.08 23.69 -41.34
C ASP A 501 -34.04 23.31 -42.40
N ARG A 502 -33.09 22.46 -41.99
CA ARG A 502 -32.03 21.87 -42.83
C ARG A 502 -31.17 22.92 -43.55
N VAL A 503 -30.81 24.00 -42.85
CA VAL A 503 -29.94 25.04 -43.39
C VAL A 503 -28.52 24.79 -42.88
N GLY A 504 -27.57 24.74 -43.81
CA GLY A 504 -26.15 24.62 -43.52
C GLY A 504 -25.42 25.96 -43.62
N ILE A 505 -24.39 26.12 -42.80
CA ILE A 505 -23.41 27.22 -42.90
C ILE A 505 -22.05 26.59 -43.17
N ALA A 506 -21.44 26.94 -44.29
CA ALA A 506 -20.15 26.41 -44.72
C ALA A 506 -18.99 27.33 -44.35
N GLU A 507 -19.21 28.65 -44.34
CA GLU A 507 -18.16 29.61 -43.99
C GLU A 507 -18.76 30.89 -43.41
N VAL A 508 -18.10 31.45 -42.40
CA VAL A 508 -18.42 32.77 -41.82
C VAL A 508 -17.16 33.61 -41.74
N VAL A 509 -17.22 34.81 -42.31
CA VAL A 509 -16.16 35.81 -42.24
C VAL A 509 -16.72 37.05 -41.55
N LEU A 510 -16.20 37.32 -40.35
CA LEU A 510 -16.48 38.53 -39.61
C LEU A 510 -15.62 39.67 -40.17
N LYS A 511 -16.23 40.81 -40.49
CA LYS A 511 -15.49 42.01 -40.89
C LYS A 511 -15.54 43.03 -39.75
N GLU A 512 -14.36 43.29 -39.18
CA GLU A 512 -14.10 44.30 -38.14
C GLU A 512 -13.92 45.71 -38.73
#